data_AF-A0AA40X0C6-F1
#
_entry.id   AF-A0AA40X0C6-F1
#
_cell.length_a   1.000
_cell.length_b   1.000
_cell.length_c   1.000
_cell.angle_alpha   90.00
_cell.angle_beta   90.00
_cell.angle_gamma   90.00
#
_symmetry.space_group_name_H-M   'P 1'
#
loop_
_entity.id
_entity.type
_entity.pdbx_description
1 polymer ?
#
loop_
_entity_poly.entity_id
_entity_poly.type
_entity_poly.pdbx_seq_one_letter_code
_entity_poly.pdbx_strand_id
1 'polypeptide(L)'
;MVEISETELIKMFERVLILSKIDSSKSVAILKNKYSEPQVVSAAIASVTSIGAKFYLVELIEDGENPNLPHQFTIQDGSRVLIGNEIAKEILDHVDLVFETQEPILEDP
;
A
#
# COMPACT_ATOMS: atom_id res chain seq x y z
N MET A 1 -9.96 24.39 -4.76
CA MET A 1 -9.28 23.17 -4.28
C MET A 1 -10.14 22.66 -3.13
N VAL A 2 -10.72 21.47 -3.24
CA VAL A 2 -11.52 20.88 -2.15
C VAL A 2 -10.52 20.20 -1.23
N GLU A 3 -10.32 20.73 -0.02
CA GLU A 3 -9.58 20.01 1.02
C GLU A 3 -10.48 18.90 1.55
N ILE A 4 -10.08 17.65 1.33
CA ILE A 4 -10.74 16.49 1.92
C ILE A 4 -10.15 16.31 3.31
N SER A 5 -11.00 16.25 4.34
CA SER A 5 -10.53 15.97 5.70
C SER A 5 -10.03 14.52 5.81
N GLU A 6 -9.08 14.26 6.72
CA GLU A 6 -8.57 12.90 6.97
C GLU A 6 -9.70 11.91 7.28
N THR A 7 -10.69 12.32 8.09
CA THR A 7 -11.86 11.50 8.41
C THR A 7 -12.71 11.18 7.17
N GLU A 8 -12.86 12.12 6.25
CA GLU A 8 -13.60 11.91 5.02
C GLU A 8 -12.84 10.98 4.07
N LEU A 9 -11.51 11.15 3.98
CA LEU A 9 -10.65 10.26 3.21
C LEU A 9 -10.73 8.82 3.73
N ILE A 10 -10.65 8.60 5.05
CA ILE A 10 -10.82 7.28 5.66
C ILE A 10 -12.16 6.66 5.28
N LYS A 11 -13.27 7.42 5.36
CA LYS A 11 -14.60 6.93 4.98
C LYS A 11 -14.70 6.57 3.51
N MET A 12 -14.06 7.34 2.63
CA MET A 12 -13.97 7.02 1.20
C MET A 12 -13.25 5.70 0.98
N PHE A 13 -12.13 5.49 1.68
CA PHE A 13 -11.39 4.24 1.64
C PHE A 13 -12.20 3.05 2.14
N GLU A 14 -12.84 3.16 3.31
CA GLU A 14 -13.72 2.12 3.84
C GLU A 14 -14.81 1.75 2.84
N ARG A 15 -15.38 2.76 2.16
CA ARG A 15 -16.40 2.54 1.13
C ARG A 15 -15.84 1.74 -0.05
N VAL A 16 -14.65 2.07 -0.53
CA VAL A 16 -13.97 1.34 -1.61
C VAL A 16 -13.67 -0.10 -1.18
N LEU A 17 -13.15 -0.32 0.03
CA LEU A 17 -12.87 -1.66 0.55
C LEU A 17 -14.13 -2.53 0.64
N ILE A 18 -15.26 -1.96 1.10
CA ILE A 18 -16.55 -2.66 1.12
C ILE A 18 -17.00 -3.03 -0.31
N LEU A 19 -16.87 -2.11 -1.27
CA LEU A 19 -17.21 -2.36 -2.67
C LEU A 19 -16.33 -3.44 -3.29
N SER A 20 -15.06 -3.50 -2.89
CA SER A 20 -14.09 -4.53 -3.23
C SER A 20 -14.28 -5.84 -2.45
N LYS A 21 -15.34 -5.95 -1.62
CA LYS A 21 -15.67 -7.14 -0.81
C LYS A 21 -14.57 -7.54 0.17
N ILE A 22 -13.86 -6.56 0.71
CA ILE A 22 -12.90 -6.76 1.79
C ILE A 22 -13.65 -6.80 3.13
N ASP A 23 -13.37 -7.84 3.90
CA ASP A 23 -13.84 -8.04 5.26
C ASP A 23 -12.69 -8.60 6.13
N SER A 24 -12.97 -8.92 7.39
CA SER A 24 -11.96 -9.41 8.34
C SER A 24 -11.33 -10.76 8.00
N SER A 25 -11.88 -11.51 7.05
CA SER A 25 -11.29 -12.76 6.54
C SER A 25 -10.25 -12.52 5.43
N LYS A 26 -10.14 -11.28 4.95
CA LYS A 26 -9.35 -10.90 3.78
C LYS A 26 -8.03 -10.25 4.17
N SER A 27 -7.14 -10.21 3.19
CA SER A 27 -5.81 -9.63 3.30
C SER A 27 -5.56 -8.56 2.24
N VAL A 28 -4.91 -7.47 2.62
CA VAL A 28 -4.63 -6.32 1.76
C VAL A 28 -3.13 -5.99 1.77
N ALA A 29 -2.52 -5.82 0.60
CA ALA A 29 -1.21 -5.18 0.51
C ALA A 29 -1.39 -3.70 0.20
N ILE A 30 -0.76 -2.83 0.98
CA ILE A 30 -0.67 -1.39 0.69
C ILE A 30 0.72 -1.17 0.11
N LEU A 31 0.79 -0.95 -1.20
CA LEU A 31 2.04 -0.75 -1.93
C LEU A 31 2.36 0.75 -1.97
N LYS A 32 3.53 1.14 -1.46
CA LYS A 32 4.01 2.54 -1.45
C LYS A 32 5.45 2.66 -1.94
N ASN A 33 5.87 3.89 -2.19
CA ASN A 33 7.28 4.28 -2.32
C ASN A 33 7.49 5.63 -1.59
N LYS A 34 8.67 6.24 -1.75
CA LYS A 34 9.00 7.53 -1.12
C LYS A 34 8.17 8.72 -1.64
N TYR A 35 7.49 8.57 -2.77
CA TYR A 35 6.68 9.61 -3.40
C TYR A 35 5.19 9.50 -3.07
N SER A 36 4.74 8.36 -2.51
CA SER A 36 3.37 8.16 -2.08
C SER A 36 2.93 9.22 -1.07
N GLU A 37 1.73 9.78 -1.26
CA GLU A 37 1.20 10.81 -0.38
C GLU A 37 0.92 10.28 1.03
N PRO A 38 1.56 10.82 2.10
CA PRO A 38 1.48 10.23 3.44
C PRO A 38 0.06 10.15 4.00
N GLN A 39 -0.79 11.13 3.68
CA GLN A 39 -2.18 11.15 4.13
C GLN A 39 -2.99 10.00 3.51
N VAL A 40 -2.72 9.67 2.24
CA VAL A 40 -3.36 8.57 1.52
C VAL A 40 -2.96 7.23 2.12
N VAL A 41 -1.65 7.03 2.38
CA VAL A 41 -1.14 5.81 3.02
C VAL A 41 -1.74 5.65 4.42
N SER A 42 -1.78 6.72 5.22
CA SER A 42 -2.37 6.72 6.57
C SER A 42 -3.85 6.33 6.53
N ALA A 43 -4.63 6.95 5.64
CA ALA A 43 -6.05 6.65 5.50
C ALA A 43 -6.32 5.21 5.02
N ALA A 44 -5.48 4.68 4.12
CA ALA A 44 -5.54 3.29 3.70
C ALA A 44 -5.29 2.34 4.89
N ILE A 45 -4.26 2.58 5.70
CA ILE A 45 -3.96 1.76 6.89
C ILE A 45 -5.13 1.83 7.88
N ALA A 46 -5.63 3.03 8.18
CA ALA A 46 -6.70 3.24 9.14
C ALA A 46 -7.99 2.53 8.72
N SER A 47 -8.37 2.63 7.45
CA SER A 47 -9.57 1.99 6.91
C SER A 47 -9.49 0.46 6.89
N VAL A 48 -8.36 -0.11 6.47
CA VAL A 48 -8.16 -1.58 6.49
C VAL A 48 -8.17 -2.11 7.93
N THR A 49 -7.55 -1.36 8.85
CA THR A 49 -7.58 -1.68 10.29
C THR A 49 -9.01 -1.62 10.86
N SER A 50 -9.79 -0.60 10.49
CA SER A 50 -11.20 -0.42 10.90
C SER A 50 -12.09 -1.59 10.46
N ILE A 51 -11.89 -2.09 9.23
CA ILE A 51 -12.59 -3.27 8.70
C ILE A 51 -12.14 -4.57 9.39
N GLY A 52 -10.97 -4.57 10.02
CA GLY A 52 -10.39 -5.74 10.69
C GLY A 52 -9.76 -6.75 9.74
N ALA A 53 -9.46 -6.34 8.50
CA ALA A 53 -8.73 -7.16 7.54
C ALA A 53 -7.23 -7.21 7.89
N LYS A 54 -6.56 -8.30 7.52
CA LYS A 54 -5.09 -8.37 7.63
C LYS A 54 -4.47 -7.44 6.60
N PHE A 55 -3.37 -6.77 6.93
CA PHE A 55 -2.65 -5.98 5.93
C PHE A 55 -1.14 -6.08 6.03
N TYR A 56 -0.50 -5.78 4.90
CA TYR A 56 0.95 -5.65 4.76
C TYR A 56 1.26 -4.29 4.15
N LEU A 57 2.18 -3.54 4.74
CA LEU A 57 2.72 -2.34 4.08
C LEU A 57 3.95 -2.77 3.27
N VAL A 58 3.86 -2.72 1.96
CA VAL A 58 4.95 -3.08 1.05
C VAL A 58 5.53 -1.78 0.51
N GLU A 59 6.79 -1.51 0.83
CA GLU A 59 7.47 -0.32 0.36
C GLU A 59 8.53 -0.69 -0.66
N LEU A 60 8.43 -0.07 -1.83
CA LEU A 60 9.48 -0.06 -2.83
C LEU A 60 10.54 0.98 -2.44
N ILE A 61 11.75 0.50 -2.22
CA ILE A 61 12.95 1.29 -2.02
C ILE A 61 13.54 1.59 -3.40
N GLU A 62 13.23 2.76 -3.93
CA GLU A 62 13.82 3.26 -5.17
C GLU A 62 15.13 3.99 -4.89
N ASP A 63 16.25 3.39 -5.30
CA ASP A 63 17.54 4.07 -5.38
C ASP A 63 17.63 4.79 -6.73
N GLY A 64 17.35 6.10 -6.71
CA GLY A 64 17.17 6.92 -7.92
C GLY A 64 18.43 7.14 -8.75
N GLU A 65 19.56 6.53 -8.40
CA GLU A 65 20.85 6.75 -9.04
C GLU A 65 21.25 5.66 -10.04
N ASN A 66 20.60 4.47 -10.02
CA ASN A 66 20.99 3.39 -10.93
C ASN A 66 19.78 2.56 -11.41
N PRO A 67 19.31 2.77 -12.66
CA PRO A 67 18.18 2.01 -13.22
C PRO A 67 18.49 0.52 -13.45
N ASN A 68 19.75 0.08 -13.30
CA ASN A 68 20.14 -1.32 -13.41
C ASN A 68 20.15 -2.05 -12.07
N LEU A 69 19.94 -1.37 -10.94
CA LEU A 69 19.80 -2.03 -9.65
C LEU A 69 18.42 -2.67 -9.57
N PRO A 70 18.31 -3.93 -9.11
CA PRO A 70 17.02 -4.53 -8.86
C PRO A 70 16.29 -3.70 -7.80
N HIS A 71 15.02 -3.37 -8.06
CA HIS A 71 14.09 -2.82 -7.08
C HIS A 71 14.24 -3.58 -5.76
N GLN A 72 14.34 -2.87 -4.64
CA GLN A 72 14.38 -3.51 -3.32
C GLN A 72 13.07 -3.22 -2.60
N PHE A 73 12.51 -4.23 -1.94
CA PHE A 73 11.29 -4.06 -1.15
C PHE A 73 11.54 -4.27 0.35
N THR A 74 10.87 -3.45 1.17
CA THR A 74 10.65 -3.69 2.59
C THR A 74 9.18 -4.00 2.82
N ILE A 75 8.88 -4.90 3.76
CA ILE A 75 7.53 -5.29 4.11
C ILE A 75 7.34 -5.12 5.60
N GLN A 76 6.28 -4.41 6.00
CA GLN A 76 5.83 -4.34 7.37
C GLN A 76 4.60 -5.24 7.58
N ASP A 77 4.76 -6.26 8.43
CA ASP A 77 3.68 -7.12 8.94
C ASP A 77 3.53 -6.86 10.45
N GLY A 78 2.66 -5.91 10.80
CA GLY A 78 2.53 -5.40 12.16
C GLY A 78 3.84 -4.77 12.66
N SER A 79 4.49 -5.42 13.63
CA SER A 79 5.77 -4.97 14.20
C SER A 79 7.00 -5.57 13.52
N ARG A 80 6.81 -6.50 12.58
CA ARG A 80 7.92 -7.17 11.88
C ARG A 80 8.24 -6.43 10.60
N VAL A 81 9.54 -6.25 10.34
CA VAL A 81 10.06 -5.73 9.06
C VAL A 81 10.79 -6.87 8.35
N LEU A 82 10.35 -7.20 7.14
CA LEU A 82 10.99 -8.15 6.24
C LEU A 82 11.61 -7.38 5.08
N ILE A 83 12.69 -7.92 4.50
CA ILE A 83 13.40 -7.32 3.39
C ILE A 83 13.58 -8.39 2.32
N GLY A 84 13.20 -8.09 1.08
CA GLY A 84 13.48 -8.97 -0.05
C GLY A 84 12.36 -9.02 -1.09
N ASN A 85 12.78 -9.14 -2.34
CA ASN A 85 11.88 -9.08 -3.50
C ASN A 85 11.02 -10.33 -3.64
N GLU A 86 11.55 -11.50 -3.31
CA GLU A 86 10.81 -12.75 -3.38
C GLU A 86 9.65 -12.75 -2.37
N ILE A 87 9.90 -12.27 -1.15
CA ILE A 87 8.88 -12.14 -0.10
C ILE A 87 7.82 -11.11 -0.52
N ALA A 88 8.23 -9.96 -1.06
CA ALA A 88 7.29 -8.97 -1.56
C ALA A 88 6.41 -9.54 -2.67
N LYS A 89 7.00 -10.25 -3.63
CA LYS A 89 6.27 -10.90 -4.72
C LYS A 89 5.29 -11.95 -4.20
N GLU A 90 5.73 -12.83 -3.30
CA GLU A 90 4.86 -13.84 -2.68
C GLU A 90 3.65 -13.19 -1.99
N ILE A 91 3.86 -12.12 -1.23
CA ILE A 91 2.77 -11.39 -0.57
C ILE A 91 1.82 -10.78 -1.60
N LEU A 92 2.35 -10.07 -2.61
CA LEU A 92 1.53 -9.44 -3.64
C LEU A 92 0.72 -10.46 -4.46
N ASP A 93 1.27 -11.66 -4.70
CA ASP A 93 0.60 -12.74 -5.43
C ASP A 93 -0.51 -13.43 -4.59
N HIS A 94 -0.49 -13.30 -3.26
CA HIS A 94 -1.37 -14.03 -2.35
C HIS A 94 -2.38 -13.19 -1.57
N VAL A 95 -2.27 -11.86 -1.56
CA VAL A 95 -3.28 -11.00 -0.94
C VAL A 95 -4.59 -10.96 -1.76
N ASP A 96 -5.69 -10.64 -1.11
CA ASP A 96 -6.99 -10.50 -1.77
C ASP A 96 -7.15 -9.17 -2.53
N LEU A 97 -6.36 -8.16 -2.15
CA LEU A 97 -6.34 -6.84 -2.78
C LEU A 97 -4.97 -6.18 -2.63
N VAL A 98 -4.51 -5.55 -3.70
CA VAL A 98 -3.37 -4.62 -3.67
C VAL A 98 -3.91 -3.21 -3.82
N PHE A 99 -3.53 -2.33 -2.89
CA PHE A 99 -3.78 -0.91 -2.97
C PHE A 99 -2.48 -0.18 -3.32
N GLU A 100 -2.38 0.27 -4.56
CA GLU A 100 -1.21 0.99 -5.07
C GLU A 100 -1.33 2.48 -4.76
N THR A 101 -0.42 2.98 -3.93
CA THR A 101 -0.26 4.42 -3.62
C THR A 101 0.93 5.04 -4.35
N GLN A 102 1.59 4.25 -5.19
CA GLN A 102 2.69 4.73 -5.99
C GLN A 102 2.13 5.64 -7.07
N GLU A 103 2.70 6.83 -7.21
CA GLU A 103 2.49 7.57 -8.44
C GLU A 103 3.12 6.75 -9.58
N PRO A 104 2.46 6.62 -10.73
CA PRO A 104 3.09 6.00 -11.89
C PRO A 104 4.37 6.77 -12.19
N ILE A 105 5.49 6.06 -12.28
CA ILE A 105 6.68 6.62 -12.91
C ILE A 105 6.26 6.94 -14.33
N LEU A 106 6.03 8.23 -14.61
CA LEU A 106 5.93 8.70 -15.98
C LEU A 106 7.29 8.40 -16.60
N GLU A 107 7.39 7.31 -17.35
CA GLU A 107 8.49 7.16 -18.29
C GLU A 107 8.43 8.40 -19.19
N ASP A 108 9.46 9.25 -19.11
CA ASP A 108 9.62 10.35 -20.05
C ASP A 108 9.62 9.72 -21.47
N PRO A 109 8.79 10.22 -22.40
CA PRO A 109 8.58 9.60 -23.71
C PRO A 109 9.83 9.58 -24.60
#